data_AF-A0A1J4UY39-F1
#
_entry.id   AF-A0A1J4UY39-F1
#
_cell.length_a   1.000
_cell.length_b   1.000
_cell.length_c   1.000
_cell.angle_alpha   90.00
_cell.angle_beta   90.00
_cell.angle_gamma   90.00
#
_symmetry.space_group_name_H-M   'P 1'
#
loop_
_entity.id
_entity.type
_entity.pdbx_description
1 polymer ?
#
loop_
_entity_poly.entity_id
_entity_poly.type
_entity_poly.pdbx_seq_one_letter_code
_entity_poly.pdbx_strand_id
1 'polypeptide(L)'
;MVEFSRKVLSGFEVSSISDKTEYVRGYFDAEGSVPLNGSRPYIYFCQKDKKSLEEIKCFLAELGIACGEIHNPSTREDPNYWRFFVGAKSYSDFARVIGSRHPVKQRILEKMI
;
A
#
# COMPACT_ATOMS: atom_id res chain seq x y z
N MET A 1 -9.32 5.53 -14.49
CA MET A 1 -8.66 5.37 -13.18
C MET A 1 -9.53 6.11 -12.18
N VAL A 2 -10.15 5.41 -11.24
CA VAL A 2 -10.98 6.03 -10.20
C VAL A 2 -10.03 6.36 -9.06
N GLU A 3 -9.81 7.64 -8.77
CA GLU A 3 -8.92 8.07 -7.69
C GLU A 3 -9.65 8.02 -6.34
N PHE A 4 -8.97 7.53 -5.30
CA PHE A 4 -9.47 7.61 -3.93
C PHE A 4 -9.68 9.09 -3.51
N SER A 5 -10.94 9.48 -3.31
CA SER A 5 -11.27 10.86 -2.91
C SER A 5 -11.04 11.07 -1.42
N ARG A 6 -9.84 11.57 -1.07
CA ARG A 6 -9.48 11.98 0.31
C ARG A 6 -10.48 12.97 0.92
N LYS A 7 -11.25 13.69 0.09
CA LYS A 7 -12.31 14.61 0.53
C LYS A 7 -13.40 13.91 1.36
N VAL A 8 -13.64 12.62 1.15
CA VAL A 8 -14.63 11.84 1.94
C VAL A 8 -14.20 11.73 3.40
N LEU A 9 -12.90 11.85 3.70
CA LEU A 9 -12.34 11.76 5.04
C LEU A 9 -12.08 13.13 5.68
N SER A 10 -12.57 14.23 5.08
CA SER A 10 -12.38 15.56 5.67
C SER A 10 -13.01 15.64 7.06
N GLY A 11 -12.20 15.97 8.08
CA GLY A 11 -12.63 16.07 9.47
C GLY A 11 -12.39 14.82 10.31
N PHE A 12 -11.83 13.75 9.74
CA PHE A 12 -11.39 12.56 10.48
C PHE A 12 -9.87 12.56 10.66
N GLU A 13 -9.43 12.28 11.88
CA GLU A 13 -8.02 12.12 12.21
C GLU A 13 -7.65 10.64 12.34
N VAL A 14 -6.72 10.17 11.51
CA VAL A 14 -6.21 8.80 11.56
C VAL A 14 -5.12 8.75 12.64
N SER A 15 -5.51 8.38 13.86
CA SER A 15 -4.61 8.46 15.03
C SER A 15 -4.29 7.09 15.64
N SER A 16 -5.29 6.21 15.74
CA SER A 16 -5.10 4.89 16.38
C SER A 16 -4.43 3.87 15.46
N ILE A 17 -3.88 2.80 16.06
CA ILE A 17 -3.35 1.64 15.33
C ILE A 17 -4.43 1.03 14.43
N SER A 18 -5.67 0.96 14.92
CA SER A 18 -6.80 0.42 14.16
C SER A 18 -7.14 1.30 12.96
N ASP A 19 -7.19 2.62 13.13
CA ASP A 19 -7.49 3.54 12.03
C ASP A 19 -6.42 3.45 10.94
N LYS A 20 -5.14 3.44 11.33
CA LYS A 20 -4.02 3.29 10.40
C LYS A 20 -4.11 1.98 9.64
N THR A 21 -4.42 0.89 10.34
CA THR A 21 -4.57 -0.45 9.74
C THR A 21 -5.70 -0.46 8.71
N GLU A 22 -6.89 0.04 9.06
CA GLU A 22 -8.04 0.06 8.15
C GLU A 22 -7.82 1.03 6.99
N TYR A 23 -7.23 2.20 7.24
CA TYR A 23 -6.91 3.20 6.23
C TYR A 23 -5.94 2.63 5.19
N VAL A 24 -4.83 2.05 5.65
CA VAL A 24 -3.83 1.44 4.76
C VAL A 24 -4.43 0.24 4.01
N ARG A 25 -5.29 -0.56 4.63
CA ARG A 25 -6.00 -1.66 3.95
C ARG A 25 -6.91 -1.15 2.84
N GLY A 26 -7.75 -0.14 3.13
CA GLY A 26 -8.64 0.46 2.13
C GLY A 26 -7.86 1.08 0.97
N TYR A 27 -6.76 1.76 1.28
CA TYR A 27 -5.84 2.29 0.28
C TYR A 27 -5.20 1.17 -0.55
N PHE A 28 -4.75 0.08 0.08
CA PHE A 28 -4.19 -1.07 -0.62
C PHE A 28 -5.21 -1.75 -1.53
N ASP A 29 -6.47 -1.85 -1.11
CA ASP A 29 -7.55 -2.42 -1.91
C ASP A 29 -7.84 -1.58 -3.16
N ALA A 30 -7.77 -0.25 -3.06
CA ALA A 30 -7.98 0.67 -4.17
C ALA A 30 -6.75 0.81 -5.10
N GLU A 31 -5.58 1.12 -4.53
CA GLU A 31 -4.40 1.59 -5.27
C GLU A 31 -3.18 0.67 -5.12
N GLY A 32 -3.21 -0.23 -4.13
CA GLY A 32 -2.16 -1.21 -3.92
C GLY A 32 -2.22 -2.38 -4.90
N SER A 33 -1.13 -3.11 -5.03
CA SER A 33 -1.02 -4.24 -5.94
C SER A 33 -0.13 -5.34 -5.39
N VAL A 34 -0.48 -6.58 -5.74
CA VAL A 34 0.28 -7.79 -5.40
C VAL A 34 0.40 -8.75 -6.61
N PRO A 35 1.09 -8.34 -7.68
CA PRO A 35 1.34 -9.21 -8.83
C PRO A 35 2.37 -10.30 -8.52
N LEU A 36 2.48 -11.26 -9.43
CA LEU A 36 3.50 -12.31 -9.41
C LEU A 36 4.65 -11.91 -10.35
N ASN A 37 5.88 -12.05 -9.88
CA ASN A 37 7.07 -12.10 -10.73
C ASN A 37 7.54 -13.56 -10.80
N GLY A 38 7.18 -14.26 -11.88
CA GLY A 38 7.26 -15.72 -11.92
C GLY A 38 6.37 -16.33 -10.84
N SER A 39 6.96 -17.09 -9.91
CA SER A 39 6.26 -17.66 -8.75
C SER A 39 6.28 -16.76 -7.51
N ARG A 40 7.03 -15.66 -7.52
CA ARG A 40 7.23 -14.82 -6.33
C ARG A 40 6.30 -13.60 -6.34
N PRO A 41 5.37 -13.50 -5.39
CA PRO A 41 4.56 -12.30 -5.26
C PRO A 41 5.38 -11.12 -4.70
N TYR A 42 4.98 -9.89 -5.03
CA TYR A 42 5.55 -8.68 -4.44
C TYR A 42 4.47 -7.63 -4.22
N ILE A 43 4.60 -6.85 -3.15
CA ILE A 43 3.59 -5.90 -2.72
C ILE A 43 4.10 -4.48 -2.99
N TYR A 44 3.29 -3.66 -3.64
CA TYR A 44 3.61 -2.26 -3.88
C TYR A 44 2.37 -1.36 -3.84
N PHE A 45 2.64 -0.08 -3.64
CA PHE A 45 1.66 1.00 -3.74
C PHE A 45 2.10 1.94 -4.85
N CYS A 46 1.14 2.47 -5.61
CA CYS A 46 1.42 3.51 -6.59
C CYS A 46 0.32 4.57 -6.61
N GLN A 47 0.71 5.82 -6.87
CA GLN A 47 -0.22 6.95 -6.99
C GLN A 47 0.42 8.15 -7.69
N LYS A 48 -0.42 9.04 -8.21
CA LYS A 48 0.02 10.32 -8.78
C LYS A 48 0.39 11.35 -7.73
N ASP A 49 -0.34 11.35 -6.61
CA ASP A 49 -0.02 12.17 -5.46
C ASP A 49 1.03 11.49 -4.58
N LYS A 50 2.28 11.99 -4.65
CA LYS A 50 3.39 11.49 -3.82
C LYS A 50 3.11 11.63 -2.32
N LYS A 51 2.40 12.67 -1.89
CA LYS A 51 2.14 12.92 -0.46
C LYS A 51 1.27 11.83 0.16
N SER A 52 0.27 11.37 -0.59
CA SER A 52 -0.54 10.23 -0.15
C SER A 52 0.31 8.97 0.03
N LEU A 53 1.30 8.70 -0.84
CA LEU A 53 2.22 7.56 -0.63
C LEU A 53 3.14 7.75 0.56
N GLU A 54 3.62 8.97 0.82
CA GLU A 54 4.45 9.28 1.99
C GLU A 54 3.67 9.02 3.29
N GLU A 55 2.39 9.40 3.35
CA GLU A 55 1.49 9.12 4.47
C GLU A 55 1.31 7.61 4.70
N ILE A 56 1.01 6.86 3.64
CA ILE A 56 0.89 5.39 3.74
C ILE A 56 2.20 4.74 4.19
N LYS A 57 3.35 5.19 3.66
CA LYS A 57 4.67 4.71 4.09
C LYS A 57 4.92 5.02 5.57
N CYS A 58 4.49 6.18 6.07
CA CYS A 58 4.57 6.54 7.49
C CYS A 58 3.74 5.60 8.37
N PHE A 59 2.47 5.40 8.03
CA PHE A 59 1.59 4.48 8.78
C PHE A 59 2.11 3.04 8.77
N LEU A 60 2.62 2.56 7.64
CA LEU A 60 3.24 1.23 7.57
C LEU A 60 4.46 1.12 8.49
N ALA A 61 5.32 2.14 8.52
CA ALA A 61 6.49 2.16 9.40
C ALA A 61 6.09 2.14 10.88
N GLU A 62 5.07 2.91 11.27
CA GLU A 62 4.53 2.93 12.64
C GLU A 62 3.90 1.58 13.04
N LEU A 63 3.36 0.84 12.08
CA LEU A 63 2.84 -0.53 12.25
C LEU A 63 3.94 -1.61 12.19
N GLY A 64 5.22 -1.21 12.10
CA GLY A 64 6.37 -2.13 12.05
C GLY A 64 6.63 -2.78 10.68
N ILE A 65 5.99 -2.30 9.62
CA ILE A 65 6.13 -2.84 8.26
C ILE A 65 7.15 -2.01 7.48
N ALA A 66 8.31 -2.62 7.21
CA ALA A 66 9.38 -1.97 6.47
C ALA A 66 9.02 -1.81 4.98
N CYS A 67 9.38 -0.67 4.40
CA CYS A 67 9.13 -0.33 3.00
C CYS A 67 10.40 0.22 2.33
N GLY A 68 10.49 0.05 1.01
CA GLY A 68 11.55 0.63 0.18
C GLY A 68 11.34 2.11 -0.11
N GLU A 69 12.22 2.68 -0.93
CA GLU A 69 12.16 4.09 -1.33
C GLU A 69 11.03 4.38 -2.32
N ILE A 70 10.42 5.56 -2.15
CA ILE A 70 9.45 6.09 -3.11
C ILE A 70 10.23 6.59 -4.32
N HIS A 71 9.92 6.05 -5.49
CA HIS A 71 10.56 6.41 -6.75
C HIS A 71 9.55 6.42 -7.89
N ASN A 72 9.91 7.08 -8.99
CA ASN A 72 9.14 7.03 -10.22
C ASN A 72 9.89 6.15 -11.25
N PRO A 73 9.36 4.97 -11.62
CA PRO A 73 10.00 4.09 -12.62
C PRO A 73 9.78 4.55 -14.07
N SER A 74 8.79 5.41 -14.30
CA SER A 74 8.29 5.79 -15.62
C SER A 74 8.42 7.29 -15.85
N THR A 75 9.47 7.93 -15.33
CA THR A 75 9.66 9.39 -15.36
C THR A 75 9.51 10.02 -16.74
N ARG A 76 9.79 9.27 -17.81
CA ARG A 76 9.63 9.73 -19.20
C ARG A 76 8.19 9.70 -19.70
N GLU A 77 7.43 8.67 -19.33
CA GLU A 77 6.08 8.41 -19.86
C GLU A 77 4.98 8.94 -18.92
N ASP A 78 5.20 8.83 -17.61
CA ASP A 78 4.35 9.39 -16.55
C ASP A 78 5.22 9.99 -15.44
N PRO A 79 5.58 11.29 -15.54
CA PRO A 79 6.39 12.00 -14.57
C PRO A 79 5.82 12.01 -13.14
N ASN A 80 4.54 11.70 -12.98
CA ASN A 80 3.86 11.70 -11.69
C ASN A 80 3.57 10.29 -11.16
N TYR A 81 3.96 9.23 -11.86
CA TYR A 81 3.73 7.86 -11.38
C TYR A 81 4.73 7.48 -10.27
N TRP A 82 4.36 7.75 -9.02
CA TRP A 82 5.16 7.37 -7.86
C TRP A 82 4.79 5.98 -7.37
N ARG A 83 5.78 5.23 -6.87
CA ARG A 83 5.55 3.94 -6.22
C ARG A 83 6.58 3.65 -5.14
N PHE A 84 6.25 2.74 -4.24
CA PHE A 84 7.20 2.06 -3.36
C PHE A 84 6.77 0.61 -3.13
N PHE A 85 7.71 -0.20 -2.67
CA PHE A 85 7.49 -1.62 -2.38
C PHE A 85 7.51 -1.89 -0.89
N VAL A 86 6.71 -2.84 -0.41
CA VAL A 86 6.89 -3.41 0.92
C VAL A 86 8.17 -4.23 0.93
N GLY A 87 8.94 -4.16 2.01
CA GLY A 87 10.15 -4.95 2.17
C GLY A 87 9.82 -6.44 2.26
N ALA A 88 10.61 -7.29 1.59
CA ALA A 88 10.37 -8.73 1.57
C ALA A 88 10.33 -9.38 2.97
N LYS A 89 11.06 -8.81 3.94
CA LYS A 89 11.07 -9.27 5.34
C LYS A 89 9.75 -8.98 6.07
N SER A 90 8.95 -8.02 5.60
CA SER A 90 7.69 -7.61 6.21
C SER A 90 6.46 -8.10 5.44
N TYR A 91 6.60 -9.03 4.49
CA TYR A 91 5.45 -9.57 3.75
C TYR A 91 4.47 -10.31 4.65
N SER A 92 4.99 -11.12 5.57
CA SER A 92 4.14 -11.85 6.53
C SER A 92 3.41 -10.90 7.47
N ASP A 93 4.11 -9.87 7.97
CA ASP A 93 3.52 -8.84 8.82
C ASP A 93 2.47 -8.02 8.06
N PHE A 94 2.75 -7.64 6.82
CA PHE A 94 1.78 -6.96 5.97
C PHE A 94 0.53 -7.82 5.76
N ALA A 95 0.69 -9.11 5.43
CA ALA A 95 -0.44 -10.01 5.20
C ALA A 95 -1.30 -10.21 6.45
N ARG A 96 -0.69 -10.28 7.64
CA ARG A 96 -1.39 -10.47 8.92
C ARG A 96 -2.04 -9.21 9.46
N VAL A 97 -1.33 -8.08 9.43
CA VAL A 97 -1.78 -6.81 10.03
C VAL A 97 -2.67 -6.04 9.07
N ILE A 98 -2.20 -5.81 7.84
CA ILE A 98 -2.93 -5.03 6.84
C ILE A 98 -3.88 -5.93 6.06
N GLY A 99 -3.38 -7.00 5.44
CA GLY A 99 -4.19 -7.88 4.60
C GLY A 99 -4.87 -7.14 3.44
N SER A 100 -5.99 -7.68 2.96
CA SER A 100 -6.80 -7.09 1.89
C SER A 100 -8.22 -7.64 1.96
N ARG A 101 -9.22 -6.82 1.62
CA ARG A 101 -10.61 -7.29 1.42
C ARG A 101 -10.92 -7.57 -0.05
N HIS A 102 -10.01 -7.24 -0.97
CA HIS A 102 -10.16 -7.58 -2.38
C HIS A 102 -9.88 -9.09 -2.59
N PRO A 103 -10.84 -9.90 -3.10
CA PRO A 103 -10.74 -11.36 -3.11
C PRO A 103 -9.47 -11.91 -3.77
N VAL A 104 -9.01 -11.29 -4.86
CA VAL A 104 -7.80 -11.72 -5.58
C VAL A 104 -6.54 -11.43 -4.77
N LYS A 105 -6.45 -10.25 -4.14
CA LYS A 105 -5.27 -9.83 -3.37
C LYS A 105 -5.19 -10.62 -2.08
N GLN A 106 -6.32 -10.81 -1.40
CA GLN A 106 -6.45 -11.63 -0.20
C GLN A 106 -5.87 -13.04 -0.40
N ARG A 107 -6.30 -13.76 -1.44
CA ARG A 107 -5.80 -15.12 -1.76
C ARG A 107 -4.30 -15.19 -2.00
N ILE A 108 -3.68 -14.10 -2.47
CA ILE A 108 -2.23 -14.05 -2.69
C ILE A 108 -1.51 -13.75 -1.38
N LEU A 109 -2.02 -12.82 -0.58
CA LEU A 109 -1.46 -12.47 0.73
C LEU A 109 -1.53 -13.64 1.72
N GLU A 110 -2.60 -14.44 1.71
CA GLU A 110 -2.75 -15.63 2.56
C GLU A 110 -1.61 -16.65 2.36
N LYS A 111 -0.98 -16.68 1.17
CA LYS A 111 0.17 -17.55 0.88
C LYS A 111 1.51 -17.01 1.41
N MET A 112 1.52 -15.82 2.00
CA MET A 112 2.71 -15.16 2.56
C MET A 112 2.78 -15.26 4.10
N ILE A 113 1.77 -15.88 4.72
CA ILE A 113 1.68 -16.12 6.16
C ILE A 113 2.47 -17.36 6.54
#